data_AF-A0A9D5DFR4-F1
#
_entry.id   AF-A0A9D5DFR4-F1
#
_cell.length_a   1.000
_cell.length_b   1.000
_cell.length_c   1.000
_cell.angle_alpha   90.00
_cell.angle_beta   90.00
_cell.angle_gamma   90.00
#
_symmetry.space_group_name_H-M   'P 1'
#
loop_
_entity.id
_entity.type
_entity.pdbx_description
1 polymer ?
#
loop_
_entity_poly.entity_id
_entity_poly.type
_entity_poly.pdbx_seq_one_letter_code
_entity_poly.pdbx_strand_id
1 'polypeptide(L)'
;MRTYPSSSEEAHTLIKSVYDYSYKFGKIKNRASVMLIREALDETTKLHEFEIASLVNLLPRTPDEAKSLIPSLSRLPIEHIERIIVNLESHRTYST
;
A
#
# COMPACT_ATOMS: atom_id res chain seq x y z
N MET A 1 21.90 11.00 -16.09
CA MET A 1 22.54 10.91 -14.76
C MET A 1 21.81 11.91 -13.86
N ARG A 2 20.99 11.45 -12.91
CA ARG A 2 20.15 12.32 -12.07
C ARG A 2 21.01 12.83 -10.90
N THR A 3 21.38 14.10 -10.94
CA THR A 3 22.16 14.75 -9.88
C THR A 3 21.31 14.87 -8.62
N TYR A 4 21.84 14.41 -7.48
CA TYR A 4 21.21 14.64 -6.18
C TYR A 4 21.20 16.15 -5.89
N PRO A 5 20.11 16.68 -5.29
CA PRO A 5 20.00 18.12 -5.02
C PRO A 5 21.14 18.54 -4.08
N SER A 6 21.91 19.51 -4.53
CA SER A 6 23.17 19.94 -3.89
C SER A 6 22.95 21.05 -2.85
N SER A 7 21.69 21.47 -2.61
CA SER A 7 21.31 22.49 -1.61
C SER A 7 20.41 21.90 -0.52
N SER A 8 20.71 22.21 0.75
CA SER A 8 19.93 21.77 1.92
C SER A 8 18.44 22.11 1.79
N GLU A 9 18.13 23.27 1.22
CA GLU A 9 16.75 23.77 1.05
C GLU A 9 15.95 22.97 0.01
N GLU A 10 16.59 22.50 -1.06
CA GLU A 10 15.97 21.62 -2.06
C GLU A 10 15.67 20.23 -1.47
N ALA A 11 16.55 19.70 -0.62
CA ALA A 11 16.31 18.45 0.09
C ALA A 11 15.14 18.59 1.07
N HIS A 12 15.06 19.71 1.80
CA HIS A 12 13.96 19.99 2.72
C HIS A 12 12.61 20.10 2.00
N THR A 13 12.55 20.81 0.88
CA THR A 13 11.32 20.95 0.08
C THR A 13 10.88 19.60 -0.50
N LEU A 14 11.82 18.78 -0.99
CA LEU A 14 11.54 17.42 -1.45
C LEU A 14 10.95 16.57 -0.33
N ILE A 15 11.60 16.50 0.84
CA ILE A 15 11.12 15.71 1.98
C ILE A 15 9.73 16.18 2.42
N LYS A 16 9.51 17.50 2.48
CA LYS A 16 8.22 18.08 2.82
C LYS A 16 7.14 17.64 1.83
N SER A 17 7.42 17.69 0.53
CA SER A 17 6.47 17.25 -0.51
C SER A 17 6.12 15.76 -0.40
N VAL A 18 7.10 14.92 -0.09
CA VAL A 18 6.92 13.46 0.10
C VAL A 18 6.11 13.18 1.36
N TYR A 19 6.37 13.92 2.45
CA TYR A 19 5.60 13.83 3.68
C TYR A 19 4.14 14.24 3.45
N ASP A 20 3.90 15.41 2.84
CA ASP A 20 2.57 15.94 2.59
C ASP A 20 1.75 14.96 1.71
N TYR A 21 2.37 14.38 0.68
CA TYR A 21 1.76 13.34 -0.15
C TYR A 21 1.43 12.07 0.66
N SER A 22 2.42 11.53 1.38
CA SER A 22 2.26 10.29 2.14
C SER A 22 1.23 10.43 3.26
N TYR A 23 1.15 11.60 3.89
CA TYR A 23 0.17 11.90 4.93
C TYR A 23 -1.24 12.05 4.36
N LYS A 24 -1.39 12.72 3.21
CA LYS A 24 -2.68 12.93 2.55
C LYS A 24 -3.29 11.64 1.99
N PHE A 25 -2.47 10.79 1.37
CA PHE A 25 -2.91 9.54 0.74
C PHE A 25 -2.73 8.30 1.63
N GLY A 26 -2.13 8.46 2.80
CA GLY A 26 -1.98 7.38 3.78
C GLY A 26 -3.34 6.92 4.30
N LYS A 27 -3.81 5.77 3.79
CA LYS A 27 -5.12 5.19 4.13
C LYS A 27 -5.13 4.44 5.47
N ILE A 28 -3.95 4.04 5.95
CA ILE A 28 -3.76 3.36 7.24
C ILE A 28 -2.78 4.20 8.06
N LYS A 29 -3.27 4.82 9.14
CA LYS A 29 -2.47 5.74 9.96
C LYS A 29 -1.95 5.10 11.25
N ASN A 30 -2.58 4.02 11.71
CA ASN A 30 -2.20 3.35 12.94
C ASN A 30 -1.02 2.39 12.69
N ARG A 31 0.10 2.62 13.37
CA ARG A 31 1.30 1.77 13.29
C ARG A 31 1.02 0.31 13.65
N ALA A 32 0.15 0.04 14.64
CA ALA A 32 -0.22 -1.32 15.01
C ALA A 32 -0.97 -2.01 13.87
N SER A 33 -1.89 -1.31 13.21
CA SER A 33 -2.61 -1.83 12.05
C SER A 33 -1.67 -2.12 10.87
N VAL A 34 -0.65 -1.28 10.65
CA VAL A 34 0.36 -1.54 9.61
C VAL A 34 1.13 -2.84 9.88
N MET A 35 1.54 -3.07 11.13
CA MET A 35 2.24 -4.30 11.52
C MET A 35 1.35 -5.54 11.32
N LEU A 36 0.09 -5.49 11.79
CA LEU A 36 -0.86 -6.59 11.65
C LEU A 36 -1.16 -6.94 10.19
N ILE A 37 -1.33 -5.92 9.33
CA ILE A 37 -1.52 -6.12 7.90
C ILE A 37 -0.29 -6.81 7.29
N ARG A 38 0.91 -6.39 7.69
CA ARG A 38 2.14 -6.98 7.16
C ARG A 38 2.29 -8.45 7.56
N GLU A 39 2.04 -8.78 8.82
CA GLU A 39 2.04 -10.17 9.29
C GLU A 39 0.99 -11.02 8.56
N ALA A 40 -0.23 -10.52 8.39
CA ALA A 40 -1.30 -11.23 7.67
C ALA A 40 -0.98 -11.48 6.18
N LEU A 41 -0.28 -10.54 5.53
CA LEU A 41 0.13 -10.66 4.14
C LEU A 41 1.40 -11.52 3.97
N ASP A 42 2.30 -11.54 4.95
CA ASP A 42 3.51 -12.39 4.93
C ASP A 42 3.17 -13.87 5.15
N GLU A 43 2.16 -14.19 5.99
CA GLU A 43 1.59 -15.54 6.09
C GLU A 43 1.07 -16.05 4.74
N THR A 44 0.59 -15.11 3.93
CA THR A 44 0.19 -15.33 2.55
C THR A 44 1.44 -15.35 1.65
N THR A 45 2.34 -16.32 1.89
CA THR A 45 3.66 -16.58 1.24
C THR A 45 3.68 -16.56 -0.30
N LYS A 46 2.54 -16.36 -0.95
CA LYS A 46 2.42 -16.25 -2.38
C LYS A 46 2.60 -14.82 -2.90
N LEU A 47 2.51 -13.76 -2.11
CA LEU A 47 2.58 -12.37 -2.61
C LEU A 47 4.01 -11.82 -2.69
N HIS A 48 4.29 -11.01 -3.71
CA HIS A 48 5.56 -10.28 -3.83
C HIS A 48 5.52 -8.97 -3.03
N GLU A 49 6.66 -8.47 -2.53
CA GLU A 49 6.73 -7.22 -1.74
C GLU A 49 6.07 -6.02 -2.45
N PHE A 50 6.26 -5.95 -3.77
CA PHE A 50 5.61 -4.94 -4.61
C PHE A 50 4.09 -5.04 -4.62
N GLU A 51 3.55 -6.26 -4.68
CA GLU A 51 2.09 -6.50 -4.68
C GLU A 51 1.50 -6.15 -3.31
N ILE A 52 2.21 -6.53 -2.23
CA ILE A 52 1.86 -6.16 -0.85
C ILE A 52 1.77 -4.64 -0.72
N ALA A 53 2.82 -3.92 -1.10
CA ALA A 53 2.84 -2.46 -1.03
C ALA A 53 1.73 -1.81 -1.88
N SER A 54 1.48 -2.36 -3.08
CA SER A 54 0.46 -1.84 -3.99
C SER A 54 -0.95 -2.07 -3.45
N LEU A 55 -1.24 -3.26 -2.87
CA LEU A 55 -2.52 -3.56 -2.24
C LEU A 55 -2.81 -2.64 -1.05
N VAL A 56 -1.82 -2.40 -0.20
CA VAL A 56 -1.95 -1.54 0.98
C VAL A 56 -2.14 -0.06 0.59
N ASN A 57 -1.47 0.40 -0.45
CA ASN A 57 -1.58 1.80 -0.91
C ASN A 57 -2.89 2.04 -1.70
N LEU A 58 -3.25 1.12 -2.59
CA LEU A 58 -4.39 1.27 -3.48
C LEU A 58 -5.71 0.89 -2.80
N LEU A 59 -5.71 -0.05 -1.85
CA LEU A 59 -6.92 -0.58 -1.18
C LEU A 59 -8.09 -0.80 -2.16
N PRO A 60 -7.95 -1.75 -3.10
CA PRO A 60 -9.03 -2.12 -4.01
C PRO A 60 -10.22 -2.69 -3.23
N ARG A 61 -11.44 -2.46 -3.71
CA ARG A 61 -12.67 -2.97 -3.09
C ARG A 61 -13.16 -4.27 -3.68
N THR A 62 -12.75 -4.56 -4.91
CA THR A 62 -13.15 -5.78 -5.63
C THR A 62 -11.93 -6.51 -6.18
N PRO A 63 -12.00 -7.84 -6.32
CA PRO A 63 -10.92 -8.62 -6.92
C PRO A 63 -10.63 -8.22 -8.36
N ASP A 64 -11.67 -7.84 -9.12
CA ASP A 64 -11.54 -7.39 -10.50
C ASP A 64 -10.79 -6.07 -10.59
N GLU A 65 -11.06 -5.13 -9.68
CA GLU A 65 -10.28 -3.89 -9.53
C GLU A 65 -8.83 -4.21 -9.15
N ALA A 66 -8.61 -5.11 -8.18
CA ALA A 66 -7.27 -5.50 -7.75
C ALA A 66 -6.44 -6.08 -8.91
N LYS A 67 -7.03 -6.97 -9.73
CA LYS A 67 -6.38 -7.54 -10.92
C LYS A 67 -6.16 -6.51 -12.02
N SER A 68 -7.08 -5.56 -12.19
CA SER A 68 -6.94 -4.48 -13.18
C SER A 68 -5.81 -3.51 -12.81
N LEU A 69 -5.68 -3.18 -11.53
CA LEU A 69 -4.63 -2.31 -11.01
C LEU A 69 -3.26 -3.00 -10.92
N ILE A 70 -3.26 -4.28 -10.54
CA ILE A 70 -2.06 -5.09 -10.34
C ILE A 70 -2.19 -6.39 -11.16
N PRO A 71 -1.81 -6.36 -12.45
CA PRO A 71 -2.00 -7.51 -13.34
C PRO A 71 -1.31 -8.80 -12.88
N SER A 72 -0.23 -8.70 -12.09
CA SER A 72 0.52 -9.84 -11.55
C SER A 72 -0.27 -10.66 -10.54
N LEU A 73 -1.33 -10.10 -9.94
CA LEU A 73 -2.24 -10.82 -9.03
C LEU A 73 -3.13 -11.83 -9.77
N SER A 74 -3.23 -11.78 -11.09
CA SER A 74 -4.03 -12.70 -11.91
C SER A 74 -3.64 -14.17 -11.75
N ARG A 75 -2.44 -14.46 -11.24
CA ARG A 75 -1.95 -15.81 -10.90
C ARG A 75 -2.64 -16.41 -9.66
N LEU A 76 -3.29 -15.60 -8.83
CA LEU A 76 -3.96 -16.04 -7.61
C LEU A 76 -5.45 -16.29 -7.86
N PRO A 77 -6.04 -17.29 -7.17
CA PRO A 77 -7.47 -17.52 -7.25
C PRO A 77 -8.24 -16.33 -6.65
N ILE A 78 -9.42 -16.05 -7.21
CA ILE A 78 -10.21 -14.86 -6.86
C ILE A 78 -10.59 -14.85 -5.37
N GLU A 79 -10.95 -16.01 -4.83
CA GLU A 79 -11.29 -16.24 -3.42
C GLU A 79 -10.17 -15.80 -2.47
N HIS A 80 -8.92 -15.95 -2.90
CA HIS A 80 -7.77 -15.56 -2.10
C HIS A 80 -7.62 -14.04 -2.07
N ILE A 81 -7.80 -13.40 -3.22
CA ILE A 81 -7.78 -11.94 -3.34
C ILE A 81 -8.93 -11.33 -2.53
N GLU A 82 -10.12 -11.93 -2.56
CA GLU A 82 -11.27 -11.50 -1.74
C GLU A 82 -10.95 -11.53 -0.25
N ARG A 83 -10.38 -12.64 0.26
CA ARG A 83 -9.98 -12.75 1.67
C ARG A 83 -8.99 -11.66 2.07
N ILE A 84 -8.02 -11.37 1.22
CA ILE A 84 -7.04 -10.31 1.43
C ILE A 84 -7.73 -8.94 1.50
N ILE A 85 -8.62 -8.64 0.55
CA ILE A 85 -9.35 -7.37 0.50
C ILE A 85 -10.20 -7.17 1.75
N VAL A 86 -10.94 -8.19 2.19
CA VAL A 86 -11.76 -8.14 3.40
C VAL A 86 -10.90 -7.88 4.65
N ASN A 87 -9.76 -8.54 4.76
CA ASN A 87 -8.83 -8.32 5.88
C ASN A 87 -8.28 -6.88 5.87
N LEU A 88 -7.86 -6.38 4.69
CA LEU A 88 -7.38 -5.01 4.53
C LEU A 88 -8.43 -3.96 4.85
N GLU A 89 -9.70 -4.18 4.47
CA GLU A 89 -10.80 -3.25 4.72
C GLU A 89 -11.08 -3.09 6.22
N SER A 90 -10.92 -4.16 7.02
CA SER A 90 -11.12 -4.11 8.47
C SER A 90 -10.14 -3.17 9.21
N HIS A 91 -8.97 -2.93 8.62
CA HIS A 91 -7.92 -2.07 9.18
C HIS A 91 -7.91 -0.66 8.59
N ARG A 92 -8.83 -0.37 7.66
CA ARG A 92 -8.93 0.93 7.00
C ARG A 92 -9.33 1.99 8.03
N THR A 93 -8.52 3.04 8.13
CA THR A 93 -8.88 4.19 8.97
C THR A 93 -9.90 5.04 8.21
N TYR A 94 -11.15 5.04 8.66
CA TYR A 94 -12.13 6.03 8.19
C TYR A 94 -11.75 7.37 8.82
N SER A 95 -11.31 8.33 8.01
CA SER A 95 -11.17 9.70 8.49
C SER A 95 -12.57 10.29 8.57
N THR A 96 -13.02 10.58 9.79
CA THR A 96 -14.12 11.53 10.06
C THR A 96 -13.74 12.91 9.55
#